data_AF-B2IFY7-F1
#
_entry.id   AF-B2IFY7-F1
#
_cell.length_a   1.000
_cell.length_b   1.000
_cell.length_c   1.000
_cell.angle_alpha   90.00
_cell.angle_beta   90.00
_cell.angle_gamma   90.00
#
_symmetry.space_group_name_H-M   'P 1'
#
loop_
_entity.id
_entity.type
_entity.pdbx_description
1 polymer ?
#
loop_
_entity_poly.entity_id
_entity_poly.type
_entity_poly.pdbx_seq_one_letter_code
_entity_poly.pdbx_strand_id
1 'polypeptide(L)'
;MAEFDDKEEDERPLEWDEALAAELVGKYVIAGFIHLERDGISVREKRQVHGVILDAQRDEGFHLALRGHGLGETIILPPNTSAFVKLSRGRYRLKGTDETVSNPDYTSLWTIKTPVLH
;
A
#
# COMPACT_ATOMS: atom_id res chain seq x y z
N MET A 1 29.49 18.00 21.04
CA MET A 1 29.93 17.26 19.83
C MET A 1 29.69 15.80 20.17
N ALA A 2 28.98 15.07 19.30
CA ALA A 2 28.39 13.73 19.49
C ALA A 2 27.17 13.72 20.45
N GLU A 3 26.01 13.12 20.15
CA GLU A 3 25.60 12.16 19.11
C GLU A 3 24.13 12.45 18.76
N PHE A 4 23.82 12.63 17.47
CA PHE A 4 22.46 12.52 16.97
C PHE A 4 22.24 11.04 16.68
N ASP A 5 21.83 10.29 17.70
CA ASP A 5 21.52 8.87 17.55
C ASP A 5 20.11 8.61 18.12
N ASP A 6 19.12 8.95 17.29
CA ASP A 6 17.74 8.47 17.42
C ASP A 6 17.32 8.10 15.98
N LYS A 7 17.94 7.02 15.50
CA LYS A 7 17.84 6.51 14.13
C LYS A 7 17.70 4.99 14.16
N GLU A 8 17.01 4.43 15.14
CA GLU A 8 16.71 2.99 15.18
C GLU A 8 15.27 2.81 15.68
N GLU A 9 14.34 2.52 14.76
CA GLU A 9 13.11 1.72 14.94
C GLU A 9 12.37 1.62 13.59
N ASP A 10 13.06 1.27 12.50
CA ASP A 10 12.40 0.67 11.31
C ASP A 10 13.39 -0.28 10.57
N GLU A 11 14.18 -1.03 11.34
CA GLU A 11 15.00 -2.14 10.83
C GLU A 11 14.28 -3.49 11.02
N ARG A 12 12.95 -3.51 10.82
CA ARG A 12 12.32 -4.80 10.54
C ARG A 12 12.83 -5.21 9.17
N PRO A 13 13.44 -6.40 9.00
CA PRO A 13 13.85 -6.85 7.68
C PRO A 13 12.59 -6.87 6.81
N LEU A 14 12.42 -5.81 6.04
CA LEU A 14 11.44 -5.71 4.98
C LEU A 14 11.78 -6.90 4.10
N GLU A 15 10.95 -7.94 4.13
CA GLU A 15 10.96 -8.94 3.08
C GLU A 15 10.70 -8.14 1.80
N TRP A 16 11.78 -7.70 1.15
CA TRP A 16 11.81 -7.02 -0.11
C TRP A 16 12.31 -8.04 -1.11
N ASP A 17 11.37 -8.65 -1.83
CA ASP A 17 11.68 -9.57 -2.90
C ASP A 17 11.85 -8.77 -4.20
N GLU A 18 13.08 -8.48 -4.62
CA GLU A 18 13.34 -7.77 -5.89
C GLU A 18 12.66 -8.44 -7.08
N ALA A 19 12.63 -9.78 -7.10
CA ALA A 19 11.95 -10.53 -8.15
C ALA A 19 10.44 -10.27 -8.15
N LEU A 20 9.80 -10.27 -6.98
CA LEU A 20 8.38 -9.98 -6.85
C LEU A 20 8.10 -8.50 -7.15
N ALA A 21 8.96 -7.59 -6.68
CA ALA A 21 8.85 -6.16 -6.93
C ALA A 21 8.88 -5.85 -8.43
N ALA A 22 9.82 -6.46 -9.17
CA ALA A 22 9.87 -6.34 -10.63
C ALA A 22 8.63 -6.96 -11.30
N GLU A 23 8.11 -8.08 -10.79
CA GLU A 23 6.86 -8.67 -11.28
C GLU A 23 5.61 -7.82 -10.99
N LEU A 24 5.67 -6.97 -9.95
CA LEU A 24 4.61 -6.05 -9.56
C LEU A 24 4.58 -4.79 -10.43
N VAL A 25 5.71 -4.37 -11.02
CA VAL A 25 5.77 -3.22 -11.94
C VAL A 25 4.87 -3.45 -13.15
N GLY A 26 4.01 -2.47 -13.47
CA GLY A 26 3.01 -2.54 -14.52
C GLY A 26 1.77 -3.37 -14.18
N LYS A 27 1.69 -3.95 -12.98
CA LYS A 27 0.52 -4.71 -12.51
C LYS A 27 -0.52 -3.83 -11.88
N TYR A 28 -1.77 -4.29 -11.98
CA TYR A 28 -2.90 -3.63 -11.34
C TYR A 28 -3.06 -4.11 -9.90
N VAL A 29 -3.09 -3.15 -8.99
CA VAL A 29 -3.04 -3.35 -7.54
C VAL A 29 -4.16 -2.59 -6.87
N ILE A 30 -4.81 -3.23 -5.90
CA ILE A 30 -5.79 -2.59 -5.04
C ILE A 30 -5.13 -2.31 -3.69
N ALA A 31 -4.95 -1.05 -3.32
CA ALA A 31 -4.46 -0.66 -2.01
C ALA A 31 -5.63 -0.29 -1.10
N GLY A 32 -5.90 -1.13 -0.11
CA GLY A 32 -6.81 -0.85 0.99
C GLY A 32 -6.11 -0.10 2.10
N PHE A 33 -6.61 1.07 2.46
CA PHE A 33 -6.21 1.85 3.62
C PHE A 33 -7.29 1.72 4.71
N ILE A 34 -6.91 1.17 5.85
CA ILE A 34 -7.76 1.07 7.03
C ILE A 34 -7.28 2.13 8.03
N HIS A 35 -8.09 3.17 8.24
CA HIS A 35 -7.89 4.12 9.32
C HIS A 35 -8.45 3.53 10.62
N LEU A 36 -7.56 3.19 11.54
CA LEU A 36 -7.95 2.79 12.89
C LEU A 36 -8.21 4.02 13.76
N GLU A 37 -9.17 3.86 14.67
CA GLU A 37 -9.50 4.82 15.71
C GLU A 37 -8.42 4.83 16.83
N ARG A 38 -8.57 5.73 17.81
CA ARG A 38 -7.61 5.91 18.92
C ARG A 38 -7.29 4.62 19.70
N ASP A 39 -8.22 3.67 19.69
CA ASP A 39 -8.09 2.39 20.37
C ASP A 39 -7.17 1.39 19.63
N GLY A 40 -6.87 1.64 18.35
CA GLY A 40 -6.06 0.74 17.52
C GLY A 40 -6.77 -0.58 17.14
N ILE A 41 -8.01 -0.79 17.59
CA ILE A 41 -8.84 -1.96 17.29
C ILE A 41 -10.08 -1.55 16.47
N SER A 42 -10.70 -0.42 16.83
CA SER A 42 -11.86 0.11 16.11
C SER A 42 -11.47 0.65 14.73
N VAL A 43 -12.17 0.21 13.69
CA VAL A 43 -11.98 0.73 12.33
C VAL A 43 -12.86 1.95 12.13
N ARG A 44 -12.24 3.11 12.02
CA ARG A 44 -12.94 4.38 11.77
C ARG A 44 -13.42 4.47 10.33
N GLU A 45 -12.51 4.20 9.39
CA GLU A 45 -12.81 4.32 7.96
C GLU A 45 -11.95 3.34 7.16
N LYS A 46 -12.54 2.74 6.11
CA LYS A 46 -11.83 1.89 5.15
C LYS A 46 -11.90 2.57 3.80
N ARG A 47 -10.77 3.01 3.29
CA ARG A 47 -10.64 3.57 1.95
C ARG A 47 -9.89 2.59 1.08
N GLN A 48 -10.55 2.03 0.07
CA GLN A 48 -9.87 1.21 -0.94
C GLN A 48 -9.63 2.05 -2.17
N VAL A 49 -8.38 2.11 -2.60
CA VAL A 49 -7.97 2.71 -3.86
C VAL A 49 -7.35 1.64 -4.73
N HIS A 50 -7.28 1.91 -6.02
CA HIS A 50 -6.77 0.97 -6.99
C HIS A 50 -5.93 1.73 -8.00
N GLY A 51 -4.90 1.07 -8.52
CA GLY A 51 -3.89 1.72 -9.32
C GLY A 51 -2.99 0.73 -10.03
N VAL A 52 -1.98 1.25 -10.73
CA VAL A 52 -0.94 0.48 -11.39
C VAL A 52 0.40 0.82 -10.77
N ILE A 53 1.24 -0.17 -10.48
CA ILE A 53 2.62 0.11 -10.08
C ILE A 53 3.35 0.66 -11.31
N LEU A 54 3.86 1.88 -11.22
CA LEU A 54 4.73 2.45 -12.23
C LEU A 54 6.17 1.98 -12.06
N ASP A 55 6.61 1.92 -10.80
CA ASP A 55 7.99 1.60 -10.45
C ASP A 55 8.06 1.06 -9.02
N ALA A 56 9.08 0.24 -8.74
CA ALA A 56 9.31 -0.37 -7.44
C ALA A 56 10.80 -0.28 -7.10
N GLN A 57 11.16 0.61 -6.16
CA GLN A 57 12.51 0.78 -5.64
C GLN A 57 12.58 0.33 -4.19
N ARG A 58 13.67 -0.32 -3.79
CA ARG A 58 13.88 -0.69 -2.38
C ARG A 58 14.09 0.53 -1.48
N ASP A 59 14.64 1.61 -2.03
CA ASP A 59 15.01 2.83 -1.30
C ASP A 59 13.82 3.79 -1.16
N GLU A 60 13.02 3.90 -2.23
CA GLU A 60 11.89 4.83 -2.30
C GLU A 60 10.55 4.14 -2.00
N GLY A 61 10.39 2.85 -2.36
CA GLY A 61 9.16 2.08 -2.21
C GLY A 61 8.47 1.78 -3.55
N PHE A 62 7.16 1.55 -3.49
CA PHE A 62 6.33 1.25 -4.66
C PHE A 62 5.55 2.48 -5.12
N HIS A 63 5.83 2.93 -6.34
CA HIS A 63 5.07 3.99 -6.99
C HIS A 63 3.75 3.44 -7.52
N LEU A 64 2.68 3.62 -6.77
CA LEU A 64 1.33 3.25 -7.19
C LEU A 64 0.64 4.48 -7.81
N ALA A 65 0.48 4.46 -9.13
CA ALA A 65 -0.36 5.43 -9.81
C ALA A 65 -1.82 5.05 -9.67
N LEU A 66 -2.56 5.85 -8.91
CA LEU A 66 -3.99 5.67 -8.67
C LEU A 66 -4.79 5.84 -9.97
N ARG A 67 -5.84 5.04 -10.09
CA ARG A 67 -6.79 5.01 -11.20
C ARG A 67 -8.22 5.16 -10.64
N GLY A 68 -9.17 5.50 -11.52
CA GLY A 68 -10.56 5.73 -11.12
C GLY A 68 -10.75 7.07 -10.40
N HIS A 69 -11.26 7.04 -9.17
CA HIS A 69 -11.50 8.25 -8.37
C HIS A 69 -10.22 9.04 -8.01
N GLY A 70 -9.05 8.41 -8.04
CA GLY A 70 -7.74 9.06 -7.81
C GLY A 70 -6.92 9.22 -9.09
N LEU A 71 -7.54 9.17 -10.27
CA LEU A 71 -6.82 9.16 -11.54
C LEU A 71 -5.95 10.41 -11.71
N GLY A 72 -4.63 10.22 -11.67
CA GLY A 72 -3.63 11.29 -11.75
C GLY A 72 -2.81 11.49 -10.47
N GLU A 73 -3.22 10.89 -9.36
CA GLU A 73 -2.40 10.82 -8.14
C GLU A 73 -1.47 9.61 -8.19
N THR A 74 -0.23 9.80 -7.72
CA THR A 74 0.71 8.71 -7.48
C THR A 74 1.03 8.70 -6.00
N ILE A 75 0.90 7.54 -5.37
CA ILE A 75 1.28 7.35 -3.98
C ILE A 75 2.49 6.43 -3.92
N ILE A 76 3.33 6.67 -2.92
CA ILE A 76 4.50 5.85 -2.66
C ILE A 76 4.14 4.96 -1.47
N LEU A 77 4.08 3.64 -1.72
CA LEU A 77 3.88 2.68 -0.66
C LEU A 77 5.24 2.24 -0.10
N PRO A 78 5.33 1.90 1.19
CA PRO A 78 6.55 1.34 1.76
C PRO A 78 7.08 0.15 0.97
N PRO A 79 8.41 -0.07 0.91
CA PRO A 79 9.05 -1.19 0.23
C PRO A 79 8.79 -2.53 0.96
N ASN A 80 7.53 -2.92 1.08
CA ASN A 80 7.11 -4.13 1.79
C ASN A 80 6.32 -5.04 0.85
N THR A 81 7.01 -6.00 0.22
CA THR A 81 6.36 -6.97 -0.68
C THR A 81 5.43 -7.92 0.07
N SER A 82 5.71 -8.19 1.35
CA SER A 82 4.87 -9.05 2.21
C SER A 82 3.46 -8.47 2.44
N ALA A 83 3.28 -7.15 2.29
CA ALA A 83 1.97 -6.51 2.34
C ALA A 83 1.12 -6.73 1.06
N PHE A 84 1.73 -7.19 -0.04
CA PHE A 84 1.05 -7.47 -1.30
C PHE A 84 0.64 -8.94 -1.37
N VAL A 85 -0.67 -9.17 -1.45
CA VAL A 85 -1.24 -10.49 -1.65
C VAL A 85 -1.66 -10.63 -3.10
N LYS A 86 -1.16 -11.68 -3.76
CA LYS A 86 -1.54 -12.01 -5.14
C LYS A 86 -3.02 -12.34 -5.20
N LEU A 87 -3.75 -11.61 -6.05
CA LEU A 87 -5.14 -11.91 -6.35
C LEU A 87 -5.23 -12.71 -7.64
N SER A 88 -6.18 -13.62 -7.68
CA SER A 88 -6.58 -14.25 -8.92
C SER A 88 -7.16 -13.19 -9.84
N ARG A 89 -6.69 -13.14 -11.10
CA ARG A 89 -7.25 -12.25 -12.12
C ARG A 89 -8.76 -12.46 -12.21
N GLY A 90 -9.51 -11.43 -11.89
CA GLY A 90 -10.97 -11.49 -11.80
C GLY A 90 -11.60 -10.12 -11.86
N ARG A 91 -12.92 -10.07 -11.96
CA ARG A 91 -13.68 -8.82 -11.83
C ARG A 91 -14.05 -8.62 -10.37
N TYR A 92 -13.44 -7.62 -9.73
CA TYR A 92 -13.71 -7.24 -8.35
C TYR A 92 -14.51 -5.94 -8.35
N ARG A 93 -15.69 -5.98 -7.74
CA ARG A 93 -16.51 -4.79 -7.51
C ARG A 93 -16.13 -4.18 -6.17
N LEU A 94 -15.57 -2.98 -6.17
CA LEU A 94 -15.26 -2.24 -4.96
C LEU A 94 -16.55 -1.75 -4.32
N LYS A 95 -16.92 -2.33 -3.17
CA LYS A 95 -18.03 -1.85 -2.34
C LYS A 95 -17.60 -0.54 -1.67
N GLY A 96 -17.82 0.58 -2.34
CA GLY A 96 -17.51 1.92 -1.87
C GLY A 96 -17.58 2.95 -2.99
N THR A 97 -16.93 2.66 -4.12
CA THR A 97 -16.86 3.54 -5.30
C THR A 97 -17.77 3.10 -6.44
N ASP A 98 -18.45 1.96 -6.30
CA ASP A 98 -19.17 1.24 -7.37
C ASP A 98 -18.32 0.90 -8.61
N GLU A 99 -17.00 1.06 -8.51
CA GLU A 99 -16.07 0.75 -9.59
C GLU A 99 -15.87 -0.76 -9.71
N THR A 100 -15.93 -1.24 -10.95
CA THR A 100 -15.60 -2.63 -11.29
C THR A 100 -14.16 -2.68 -11.76
N VAL A 101 -13.27 -3.15 -10.90
CA VAL A 101 -11.87 -3.42 -11.24
C VAL A 101 -11.81 -4.75 -11.99
N SER A 102 -11.45 -4.73 -13.26
CA SER A 102 -11.21 -5.95 -14.04
C SER A 102 -9.72 -6.28 -14.03
N ASN A 103 -9.39 -7.48 -13.58
CA ASN A 103 -8.05 -8.04 -13.53
C ASN A 103 -7.08 -7.32 -12.58
N PRO A 104 -7.38 -7.20 -11.27
CA PRO A 104 -6.32 -6.94 -10.29
C PRO A 104 -5.41 -8.16 -10.24
N ASP A 105 -4.09 -7.95 -10.36
CA ASP A 105 -3.09 -9.00 -10.15
C ASP A 105 -2.75 -9.10 -8.65
N TYR A 106 -2.88 -8.01 -7.87
CA TYR A 106 -2.50 -7.97 -6.45
C TYR A 106 -3.39 -7.04 -5.62
N THR A 107 -3.40 -7.23 -4.29
CA THR A 107 -4.02 -6.34 -3.30
C THR A 107 -3.08 -6.10 -2.14
N SER A 108 -3.11 -4.89 -1.57
CA SER A 108 -2.33 -4.52 -0.39
C SER A 108 -3.26 -3.97 0.67
N LEU A 109 -3.00 -4.27 1.93
CA LEU A 109 -3.79 -3.76 3.06
C LEU A 109 -2.91 -3.01 4.04
N TRP A 110 -3.04 -1.69 4.04
CA TRP A 110 -2.32 -0.77 4.89
C TRP A 110 -3.21 -0.34 6.03
N THR A 111 -2.74 -0.57 7.26
CA THR A 111 -3.48 -0.22 8.46
C THR A 111 -2.80 0.97 9.13
N ILE A 112 -3.39 2.15 9.00
CA ILE A 112 -2.85 3.38 9.59
C ILE A 112 -3.42 3.52 11.00
N LYS A 113 -2.53 3.43 11.98
CA LYS A 113 -2.82 3.79 13.37
C LYS A 113 -2.57 5.29 13.50
N THR A 114 -3.59 6.07 13.84
CA THR A 114 -3.39 7.49 14.14
C THR A 114 -2.58 7.56 15.44
N PRO A 115 -1.32 8.02 15.46
CA PRO A 115 -0.58 8.14 16.70
C PRO A 115 -1.25 9.23 17.55
N VAL A 116 -1.37 8.96 18.85
CA VAL A 116 -1.74 10.00 19.81
C VAL A 116 -0.56 10.98 19.89
N LEU A 117 -0.69 12.17 19.30
CA LEU A 117 0.18 13.27 19.70
C LEU A 117 -0.25 13.64 21.12
N HIS A 118 0.63 13.36 22.10
CA HIS A 118 0.39 13.60 23.52
C HIS A 118 0.31 15.10 23.83
#